data_AF-A0A376B735-F1
#
_entry.id   AF-A0A376B735-F1
#
_cell.length_a   1.000
_cell.length_b   1.000
_cell.length_c   1.000
_cell.angle_alpha   90.00
_cell.angle_beta   90.00
_cell.angle_gamma   90.00
#
_symmetry.space_group_name_H-M   'P 1'
#
loop_
_entity.id
_entity.type
_entity.pdbx_description
1 polymer ?
#
loop_
_entity_poly.entity_id
_entity_poly.type
_entity_poly.pdbx_seq_one_letter_code
_entity_poly.pdbx_strand_id
1 'polypeptide(L)'
;MNRLFGTGNKKTQEELLKQSNQSLSNAQSGLESKISTLDTQIQQVTIELQTINKRLKQQKTNSALRSRAMKLLNKRKQLEKMRDQLDSQIWSMSQAQMTSDNLVNTMLTVDALQKTNKVLQKQYGKINIDKIQDMQDEMMDLIEQGNELQNVLASNQYEDPNAVSEGELDAELDALMDEDDTLGIYGTVDGILSDTNVSIPNTTVPSYLSNNVPDFIDEDGGELQKTEEGAKKEAV
;
A
#
# COMPACT_ATOMS: atom_id res chain seq x y z
N MET A 1 46.47 1.13 11.51
CA MET A 1 46.43 2.01 10.33
C MET A 1 45.12 2.79 10.34
N ASN A 2 45.22 4.11 10.43
CA ASN A 2 44.11 5.05 10.52
C ASN A 2 43.34 5.13 9.19
N ARG A 3 42.02 4.91 9.24
CA ARG A 3 41.08 5.27 8.17
C ARG A 3 40.68 6.73 8.39
N LEU A 4 41.51 7.65 7.87
CA LEU A 4 41.43 9.10 8.12
C LEU A 4 40.81 9.93 6.99
N PHE A 5 40.23 9.32 5.96
CA PHE A 5 39.52 10.06 4.91
C PHE A 5 38.21 9.38 4.53
N GLY A 6 37.12 9.97 5.01
CA GLY A 6 35.82 9.97 4.35
C GLY A 6 35.21 8.62 4.00
N THR A 7 34.79 7.83 4.99
CA THR A 7 33.61 6.98 4.79
C THR A 7 32.37 7.87 4.82
N GLY A 8 32.17 8.67 3.76
CA GLY A 8 30.85 9.22 3.50
C GLY A 8 29.90 8.03 3.36
N ASN A 9 28.83 8.01 4.15
CA ASN A 9 27.80 6.98 4.08
C ASN A 9 27.52 6.64 2.61
N LYS A 10 27.81 5.41 2.19
CA LYS A 10 27.40 4.94 0.87
C LYS A 10 25.89 5.07 0.85
N LYS A 11 25.40 6.02 0.05
CA LYS A 11 23.97 6.23 -0.13
C LYS A 11 23.32 4.90 -0.47
N THR A 12 22.19 4.62 0.15
CA THR A 12 21.44 3.39 -0.18
C THR A 12 21.05 3.42 -1.65
N GLN A 13 20.82 2.26 -2.26
CA GLN A 13 20.37 2.19 -3.66
C GLN A 13 19.08 3.00 -3.87
N GLU A 14 18.21 3.03 -2.87
CA GLU A 14 17.01 3.87 -2.83
C GLU A 14 17.34 5.37 -2.86
N GLU A 15 18.29 5.84 -2.04
CA GLU A 15 18.73 7.23 -2.02
C GLU A 15 19.38 7.67 -3.35
N LEU A 16 20.12 6.76 -4.00
CA LEU A 16 20.70 7.01 -5.32
C LEU A 16 19.61 7.17 -6.39
N LEU A 17 18.59 6.30 -6.38
CA LEU A 17 17.44 6.39 -7.30
C LEU A 17 16.64 7.67 -7.07
N LYS A 18 16.35 8.02 -5.81
CA LYS A 18 15.67 9.28 -5.45
C LYS A 18 16.45 10.50 -5.91
N GLN A 19 17.76 10.54 -5.71
CA GLN A 19 18.61 11.65 -6.16
C GLN A 19 18.66 11.73 -7.70
N SER A 20 18.67 10.59 -8.39
CA SER A 20 18.60 10.54 -9.85
C SER A 20 17.27 11.13 -10.36
N ASN A 21 16.14 10.75 -9.77
CA ASN A 21 14.82 11.30 -10.14
C ASN A 21 14.73 12.80 -9.88
N GLN A 22 15.27 13.29 -8.76
CA GLN A 22 15.33 14.72 -8.48
C GLN A 22 16.20 15.47 -9.50
N SER A 23 17.33 14.88 -9.89
CA SER A 23 18.23 15.46 -10.89
C SER A 23 17.56 15.50 -12.28
N LEU A 24 16.81 14.45 -12.62
CA LEU A 24 16.02 14.37 -13.85
C LEU A 24 14.91 15.43 -13.89
N SER A 25 14.21 15.63 -12.77
CA SER A 25 13.19 16.67 -12.62
C SER A 25 13.75 18.07 -12.79
N ASN A 26 14.89 18.38 -12.14
CA ASN A 26 15.56 19.67 -12.31
C ASN A 26 15.99 19.90 -13.76
N ALA A 27 16.48 18.85 -14.43
CA ALA A 27 16.86 18.93 -15.84
C ALA A 27 15.63 19.18 -16.74
N GLN A 28 14.49 18.53 -16.49
CA GLN A 28 13.23 18.78 -17.22
C GLN A 28 12.81 20.24 -17.08
N SER A 29 12.75 20.78 -15.86
CA SER A 29 12.39 22.20 -15.64
C SER A 29 13.35 23.17 -16.36
N GLY A 30 14.65 22.83 -16.42
CA GLY A 30 15.62 23.59 -17.20
C GLY A 30 15.36 23.56 -18.71
N LEU A 31 14.90 22.43 -19.25
CA LEU A 31 14.51 22.29 -20.66
C LEU A 31 13.20 23.02 -20.96
N GLU A 32 12.20 22.94 -20.07
CA GLU A 32 10.93 23.66 -20.19
C GLU A 32 11.15 25.18 -20.24
N SER A 33 12.05 25.71 -19.40
CA SER A 33 12.43 27.12 -19.43
C SER A 33 13.05 27.53 -20.77
N LYS A 34 13.89 26.66 -21.35
CA LYS A 34 14.46 26.88 -22.69
C LYS A 34 13.37 26.85 -23.77
N ILE A 35 12.42 25.92 -23.70
CA ILE A 35 11.30 25.85 -24.63
C ILE A 35 10.45 27.11 -24.56
N SER A 36 10.10 27.59 -23.37
CA SER A 36 9.38 28.86 -23.18
C SER A 36 10.11 30.06 -23.80
N THR A 37 11.44 30.08 -23.66
CA THR A 37 12.29 31.09 -24.33
C THR A 37 12.22 30.97 -25.85
N LEU A 38 12.24 29.75 -26.39
CA LEU A 38 12.12 29.51 -27.84
C LEU A 38 10.75 29.87 -28.38
N ASP A 39 9.68 29.54 -27.66
CA ASP A 39 8.32 29.89 -28.03
C ASP A 39 8.16 31.41 -28.12
N THR A 40 8.73 32.15 -27.16
CA THR A 40 8.75 33.62 -27.19
C THR A 40 9.50 34.14 -28.43
N GLN A 41 10.66 33.57 -28.76
CA GLN A 41 11.41 33.96 -29.96
C GLN A 41 10.67 33.63 -31.26
N ILE A 42 9.99 32.47 -31.32
CA ILE A 42 9.16 32.05 -32.46
C ILE A 42 8.01 33.04 -32.65
N GLN A 43 7.33 33.44 -31.56
CA GLN A 43 6.26 34.43 -31.59
C GLN A 43 6.76 35.78 -32.12
N GLN A 44 7.91 36.26 -31.62
CA GLN A 44 8.50 37.52 -32.07
C GLN A 44 8.80 37.50 -33.59
N VAL A 45 9.44 36.43 -34.08
CA VAL A 45 9.72 36.26 -35.52
C VAL A 45 8.44 36.16 -36.33
N THR A 46 7.40 35.53 -35.78
CA THR A 46 6.08 35.41 -36.43
C THR A 46 5.41 36.78 -36.59
N ILE A 47 5.46 37.64 -35.57
CA ILE A 47 4.93 39.00 -35.63
C ILE A 47 5.69 39.85 -36.68
N GLU A 48 7.02 39.72 -36.72
CA GLU A 48 7.84 40.38 -37.75
C GLU A 48 7.46 39.92 -39.17
N LEU A 49 7.29 38.61 -39.37
CA LEU A 49 6.86 38.03 -40.65
C LEU A 49 5.49 38.56 -41.07
N GLN A 50 4.52 38.62 -40.15
CA GLN A 50 3.20 39.20 -40.42
C GLN A 50 3.31 40.66 -40.87
N THR A 51 4.18 41.45 -40.24
CA THR A 51 4.41 42.86 -40.60
C THR A 51 5.02 42.99 -41.99
N ILE A 52 6.03 42.19 -42.32
CA ILE A 52 6.65 42.20 -43.66
C ILE A 52 5.65 41.71 -44.71
N ASN A 53 4.85 40.70 -44.42
CA ASN A 53 3.81 40.20 -45.33
C ASN A 53 2.77 41.29 -45.66
N LYS A 54 2.33 42.09 -44.67
CA LYS A 54 1.44 43.24 -44.93
C LYS A 54 2.08 44.24 -45.90
N ARG A 55 3.37 44.56 -45.73
CA ARG A 55 4.11 45.47 -46.63
C ARG A 55 4.31 44.87 -48.03
N LEU A 56 4.61 43.57 -48.13
CA LEU A 56 4.76 42.87 -49.40
C LEU A 56 3.47 42.81 -50.22
N LYS A 57 2.30 42.78 -49.57
CA LYS A 57 1.01 42.86 -50.28
C LYS A 57 0.85 44.19 -51.02
N GLN A 58 1.34 45.28 -50.43
CA GLN A 58 1.32 46.63 -51.02
C GLN A 58 2.47 46.84 -52.03
N GLN A 59 3.65 46.28 -51.74
CA GLN A 59 4.87 46.46 -52.54
C GLN A 59 5.34 45.12 -53.11
N LYS A 60 4.54 44.53 -54.00
CA LYS A 60 4.76 43.16 -54.47
C LYS A 60 6.14 42.95 -55.10
N THR A 61 6.69 43.93 -55.82
CA THR A 61 7.97 43.82 -56.54
C THR A 61 9.20 44.12 -55.68
N ASN A 62 9.04 44.46 -54.39
CA ASN A 62 10.14 44.82 -53.52
C ASN A 62 10.99 43.57 -53.14
N SER A 63 12.11 43.38 -53.84
CA SER A 63 13.02 42.25 -53.67
C SER A 63 13.71 42.23 -52.29
N ALA A 64 14.00 43.39 -51.70
CA ALA A 64 14.62 43.50 -50.39
C ALA A 64 13.69 42.98 -49.28
N LEU A 65 12.39 43.33 -49.33
CA LEU A 65 11.40 42.81 -48.39
C LEU A 65 11.22 41.29 -48.51
N ARG A 66 11.23 40.75 -49.74
CA ARG A 66 11.17 39.30 -49.98
C ARG A 66 12.38 38.59 -49.39
N SER A 67 13.60 39.10 -49.61
CA SER A 67 14.83 38.53 -49.06
C SER A 67 14.81 38.52 -47.52
N ARG A 68 14.34 39.62 -46.89
CA ARG A 68 14.19 39.69 -45.44
C ARG A 68 13.15 38.68 -44.91
N ALA A 69 12.01 38.54 -45.59
CA ALA A 69 10.99 37.57 -45.23
C ALA A 69 11.54 36.13 -45.28
N MET A 70 12.31 35.79 -46.33
CA MET A 70 12.94 34.46 -46.46
C MET A 70 13.91 34.17 -45.31
N LYS A 71 14.72 35.15 -44.90
CA LYS A 71 15.63 34.99 -43.75
C LYS A 71 14.87 34.75 -42.45
N LEU A 72 13.78 35.48 -42.19
CA LEU A 72 12.95 35.29 -41.00
C LEU A 72 12.21 33.95 -41.01
N LEU A 73 11.71 33.51 -42.16
CA LEU A 73 11.10 32.18 -42.34
C LEU A 73 12.09 31.06 -42.00
N ASN A 74 13.31 31.16 -42.51
CA ASN A 74 14.36 30.19 -42.19
C ASN A 74 14.71 30.21 -40.69
N LYS A 75 14.84 31.40 -40.09
CA LYS A 75 15.06 31.55 -38.64
C LYS A 75 13.94 30.89 -37.84
N ARG A 76 12.67 31.15 -38.18
CA ARG A 76 11.51 30.54 -37.50
C ARG A 76 11.57 29.02 -37.56
N LYS A 77 11.80 28.46 -38.76
CA LYS A 77 11.88 27.00 -38.96
C LYS A 77 13.01 26.36 -38.15
N GLN A 78 14.16 27.04 -38.02
CA GLN A 78 15.26 26.56 -37.19
C GLN A 78 14.92 26.57 -35.70
N LEU A 79 14.24 27.62 -35.22
CA LEU A 79 13.78 27.70 -33.83
C LEU A 79 12.72 26.63 -33.52
N GLU A 80 11.74 26.44 -34.40
CA GLU A 80 10.70 25.39 -34.30
C GLU A 80 11.35 24.01 -34.21
N LYS A 81 12.30 23.71 -35.12
CA LYS A 81 13.04 22.44 -35.08
C LYS A 81 13.76 22.23 -33.75
N MET A 82 14.39 23.27 -33.20
CA MET A 82 15.09 23.16 -31.92
C MET A 82 14.11 22.94 -30.76
N ARG A 83 12.96 23.61 -30.80
CA ARG A 83 11.88 23.43 -29.82
C ARG A 83 11.34 22.00 -29.85
N ASP A 84 11.05 21.46 -31.03
CA ASP A 84 10.56 20.07 -31.20
C ASP A 84 11.59 19.04 -30.70
N GLN A 85 12.88 19.30 -30.92
CA GLN A 85 13.96 18.44 -30.40
C GLN A 85 13.99 18.43 -28.85
N LEU A 86 13.80 19.58 -28.21
CA LEU A 86 13.75 19.65 -26.74
C LEU A 86 12.48 18.99 -26.19
N ASP A 87 11.33 19.14 -26.85
CA ASP A 87 10.10 18.44 -26.47
C ASP A 87 10.30 16.92 -26.50
N SER A 88 10.91 16.39 -27.57
CA SER A 88 11.23 14.96 -27.67
C SER A 88 12.19 14.50 -26.57
N GLN A 89 13.11 15.36 -26.14
CA GLN A 89 14.02 15.08 -25.03
C GLN A 89 13.26 15.03 -23.70
N ILE A 90 12.39 16.00 -23.42
CA ILE A 90 11.54 16.01 -22.22
C ILE A 90 10.67 14.75 -22.18
N TRP A 91 10.02 14.38 -23.29
CA TRP A 91 9.19 13.18 -23.34
C TRP A 91 9.98 11.89 -23.01
N SER A 92 11.19 11.78 -23.54
CA SER A 92 12.09 10.65 -23.23
C SER A 92 12.47 10.64 -21.74
N MET A 93 12.74 11.81 -21.16
CA MET A 93 13.03 11.96 -19.74
C MET A 93 11.82 11.61 -18.86
N SER A 94 10.62 12.04 -19.24
CA SER A 94 9.39 11.72 -18.50
C SER A 94 9.10 10.22 -18.47
N GLN A 95 9.35 9.50 -19.57
CA GLN A 95 9.25 8.03 -19.57
C GLN A 95 10.30 7.36 -18.69
N ALA A 96 11.55 7.84 -18.73
CA ALA A 96 12.61 7.34 -17.86
C ALA A 96 12.28 7.58 -16.38
N GLN A 97 11.70 8.74 -16.05
CA GLN A 97 11.25 9.08 -14.71
C GLN A 97 10.16 8.12 -14.24
N MET A 98 9.11 7.90 -15.06
CA MET A 98 8.02 6.98 -14.73
C MET A 98 8.52 5.55 -14.48
N THR A 99 9.46 5.10 -15.31
CA THR A 99 10.11 3.79 -15.13
C THR A 99 10.88 3.74 -13.81
N SER A 100 11.64 4.79 -13.51
CA SER A 100 12.41 4.89 -12.27
C SER A 100 11.50 4.93 -11.03
N ASP A 101 10.38 5.66 -11.07
CA ASP A 101 9.41 5.71 -9.98
C ASP A 101 8.78 4.33 -9.72
N ASN A 102 8.44 3.58 -10.78
CA ASN A 102 7.98 2.19 -10.67
C ASN A 102 9.04 1.28 -10.02
N LEU A 103 10.32 1.46 -10.38
CA LEU A 103 11.41 0.70 -9.77
C LEU A 103 11.60 1.03 -8.30
N VAL A 104 11.48 2.30 -7.90
CA VAL A 104 11.53 2.73 -6.50
C VAL A 104 10.39 2.10 -5.70
N ASN A 105 9.16 2.13 -6.22
CA ASN A 105 8.01 1.50 -5.56
C ASN A 105 8.19 -0.01 -5.40
N THR A 106 8.68 -0.68 -6.45
CA THR A 106 8.96 -2.12 -6.41
C THR A 106 10.04 -2.45 -5.37
N MET A 107 11.11 -1.66 -5.31
CA MET A 107 12.17 -1.82 -4.32
C MET A 107 11.64 -1.65 -2.89
N LEU A 108 10.80 -0.64 -2.64
CA LEU A 108 10.17 -0.42 -1.34
C LEU A 108 9.30 -1.62 -0.91
N THR A 109 8.52 -2.18 -1.84
CA THR A 109 7.74 -3.40 -1.58
C THR A 109 8.64 -4.58 -1.27
N VAL A 110 9.72 -4.79 -2.04
CA VAL A 110 10.67 -5.90 -1.78
C VAL A 110 11.34 -5.72 -0.42
N ASP A 111 11.78 -4.52 -0.06
CA ASP A 111 12.39 -4.24 1.23
C ASP A 111 11.42 -4.46 2.39
N ALA A 112 10.14 -4.09 2.23
CA ALA A 112 9.09 -4.37 3.20
C ALA A 112 8.88 -5.89 3.37
N LEU A 113 8.77 -6.63 2.26
CA LEU A 113 8.63 -8.09 2.28
C LEU A 113 9.83 -8.78 2.93
N GLN A 114 11.06 -8.32 2.67
CA GLN A 114 12.26 -8.86 3.32
C GLN A 114 12.25 -8.61 4.83
N LYS A 115 11.82 -7.43 5.27
CA LYS A 115 11.67 -7.13 6.70
C LYS A 115 10.61 -8.01 7.34
N THR A 116 9.45 -8.14 6.71
CA THR A 116 8.35 -9.01 7.16
C THR A 116 8.79 -10.47 7.24
N ASN A 117 9.50 -10.98 6.23
CA ASN A 117 10.01 -12.35 6.22
C ASN A 117 10.99 -12.61 7.40
N LYS A 118 11.90 -11.67 7.68
CA LYS A 118 12.81 -11.77 8.84
C LYS A 118 12.05 -11.78 10.18
N VAL A 119 10.97 -11.02 10.29
CA VAL A 119 10.12 -11.03 11.49
C VAL A 119 9.39 -12.36 11.61
N LEU A 120 8.77 -12.85 10.52
CA LEU A 120 8.13 -14.17 10.48
C LEU A 120 9.11 -15.27 10.90
N GLN A 121 10.31 -15.33 10.32
CA GLN A 121 11.32 -16.33 10.66
C GLN A 121 11.69 -16.32 12.15
N LYS A 122 11.81 -15.13 12.76
CA LYS A 122 12.08 -14.99 14.20
C LYS A 122 10.90 -15.43 15.06
N GLN A 123 9.67 -15.16 14.64
CA GLN A 123 8.47 -15.56 15.40
C GLN A 123 8.23 -17.07 15.29
N TYR A 124 8.32 -17.65 14.08
CA TYR A 124 8.22 -19.10 13.89
C TYR A 124 9.31 -19.86 14.64
N GLY A 125 10.54 -19.34 14.69
CA GLY A 125 11.62 -19.96 15.48
C GLY A 125 11.44 -19.91 17.01
N LYS A 126 10.48 -19.12 17.53
CA LYS A 126 10.14 -19.06 18.96
C LYS A 126 8.97 -19.98 19.33
N ILE A 127 8.22 -20.47 18.35
CA ILE A 127 7.12 -21.40 18.58
C ILE A 127 7.73 -22.80 18.77
N ASN A 128 7.72 -23.31 20.01
CA ASN A 128 8.07 -24.70 20.28
C ASN A 128 6.87 -25.58 19.94
N ILE A 129 6.95 -26.30 18.82
CA ILE A 129 5.91 -27.24 18.37
C ILE A 129 5.64 -28.30 19.44
N ASP A 130 6.69 -28.78 20.12
CA ASP A 130 6.57 -29.76 21.19
C ASP A 130 5.66 -29.25 22.32
N LYS A 131 5.77 -27.97 22.70
CA LYS A 131 4.90 -27.37 23.73
C LYS A 131 3.46 -27.19 23.27
N ILE A 132 3.23 -27.02 21.97
CA ILE A 132 1.88 -26.97 21.41
C ILE A 132 1.25 -28.37 21.40
N GLN A 133 2.04 -29.42 21.16
CA GLN A 133 1.60 -30.80 21.28
C GLN A 133 1.29 -31.13 22.74
N ASP A 134 2.18 -30.79 23.68
CA ASP A 134 1.94 -30.97 25.11
C ASP A 134 0.65 -30.25 25.57
N MET A 135 0.43 -29.01 25.12
CA MET A 135 -0.82 -28.28 25.41
C MET A 135 -2.06 -28.91 24.75
N GLN A 136 -1.92 -29.46 23.54
CA GLN A 136 -3.04 -30.11 22.84
C GLN A 136 -3.40 -31.42 23.54
N ASP A 137 -2.40 -32.15 24.04
CA ASP A 137 -2.57 -33.36 24.84
C ASP A 137 -3.21 -33.02 26.19
N GLU A 138 -2.73 -31.99 26.91
CA GLU A 138 -3.36 -31.50 28.13
C GLU A 138 -4.80 -31.00 27.90
N MET A 139 -5.08 -30.36 26.76
CA MET A 139 -6.43 -29.93 26.40
C MET A 139 -7.34 -31.12 26.12
N MET A 140 -6.84 -32.18 25.48
CA MET A 140 -7.59 -33.41 25.28
C MET A 140 -7.89 -34.09 26.63
N ASP A 141 -6.91 -34.14 27.54
CA ASP A 141 -7.08 -34.68 28.90
C ASP A 141 -8.10 -33.87 29.70
N LEU A 142 -8.12 -32.54 29.56
CA LEU A 142 -9.09 -31.66 30.23
C LEU A 142 -10.50 -31.79 29.65
N ILE A 143 -10.65 -31.96 28.33
CA ILE A 143 -11.94 -32.22 27.69
C ILE A 143 -12.44 -33.62 28.09
N GLU A 144 -11.56 -34.61 28.18
CA GLU A 144 -11.90 -35.96 28.62
C GLU A 144 -12.36 -35.97 30.09
N GLN A 145 -11.62 -35.28 30.98
CA GLN A 145 -12.04 -35.09 32.38
C GLN A 145 -13.32 -34.27 32.51
N GLY A 146 -13.53 -33.27 31.66
CA GLY A 146 -14.77 -32.50 31.61
C GLY A 146 -15.98 -33.35 31.22
N ASN A 147 -15.82 -34.20 30.19
CA ASN A 147 -16.85 -35.16 29.78
C ASN A 147 -17.08 -36.25 30.84
N GLU A 148 -16.03 -36.74 31.50
CA GLU A 148 -16.14 -37.70 32.59
C GLU A 148 -16.83 -37.09 33.82
N LEU A 149 -16.52 -35.84 34.16
CA LEU A 149 -17.22 -35.08 35.18
C LEU A 149 -18.69 -34.89 34.83
N GLN A 150 -19.00 -34.55 33.58
CA GLN A 150 -20.36 -34.37 33.09
C GLN A 150 -21.14 -35.70 33.09
N ASN A 151 -20.49 -36.83 32.77
CA ASN A 151 -21.06 -38.17 32.87
C ASN A 151 -21.28 -38.61 34.33
N VAL A 152 -20.37 -38.28 35.25
CA VAL A 152 -20.51 -38.57 36.70
C VAL A 152 -21.59 -37.70 37.34
N LEU A 153 -21.70 -36.43 36.94
CA LEU A 153 -22.77 -35.53 37.38
C LEU A 153 -24.14 -35.94 36.80
N ALA A 154 -24.19 -36.34 35.52
CA ALA A 154 -25.40 -36.88 34.88
C ALA A 154 -25.83 -38.22 35.48
N SER A 155 -24.88 -39.03 36.00
CA SER A 155 -25.20 -40.29 36.69
C SER A 155 -25.86 -40.11 38.06
N ASN A 156 -25.80 -38.91 38.65
CA ASN A 156 -26.31 -38.60 40.00
C ASN A 156 -27.44 -37.55 40.03
N GLN A 157 -27.88 -36.99 38.91
CA GLN A 157 -29.09 -36.17 38.84
C GLN A 157 -30.21 -36.88 38.09
N TYR A 158 -31.16 -37.41 38.87
CA TYR A 158 -32.52 -37.67 38.40
C TYR A 158 -33.23 -36.35 38.05
N GLU A 159 -33.93 -36.37 36.92
CA GLU A 159 -35.10 -35.56 36.51
C GLU A 159 -35.19 -34.11 37.04
N ASP A 160 -34.91 -33.14 36.17
CA ASP A 160 -35.47 -31.79 36.32
C ASP A 160 -36.85 -31.71 35.61
N PRO A 161 -37.95 -31.51 36.36
CA PRO A 161 -39.30 -31.32 35.79
C PRO A 161 -39.53 -29.95 35.11
N ASN A 162 -38.52 -29.08 35.00
CA ASN A 162 -38.59 -27.79 34.29
C ASN A 162 -37.90 -27.78 32.91
N ALA A 163 -37.92 -28.90 32.18
CA ALA A 163 -37.50 -28.92 30.79
C ALA A 163 -38.26 -27.85 29.99
N VAL A 164 -37.55 -26.80 29.54
CA VAL A 164 -38.04 -25.87 28.53
C VAL A 164 -38.31 -26.70 27.27
N SER A 165 -39.54 -26.63 26.77
CA SER A 165 -40.00 -27.46 25.65
C SER A 165 -39.21 -27.14 24.38
N GLU A 166 -38.80 -28.16 23.60
CA GLU A 166 -38.14 -27.99 22.29
C GLU A 166 -38.86 -26.99 21.37
N GLY A 167 -40.19 -26.85 21.50
CA GLY A 167 -40.97 -25.89 20.72
C GLY A 167 -40.78 -24.40 21.09
N GLU A 168 -40.27 -24.08 22.29
CA GLU A 168 -39.90 -22.71 22.66
C GLU A 168 -38.52 -22.34 22.08
N LEU A 169 -37.60 -23.32 22.06
CA LEU A 169 -36.29 -23.18 21.42
C LEU A 169 -36.37 -23.09 19.89
N ASP A 170 -37.22 -23.89 19.24
CA ASP A 170 -37.43 -23.81 17.78
C ASP A 170 -38.02 -22.45 17.38
N ALA A 171 -38.92 -21.89 18.20
CA ALA A 171 -39.50 -20.57 17.96
C ALA A 171 -38.49 -19.42 18.14
N GLU A 172 -37.55 -19.57 19.09
CA GLU A 172 -36.47 -18.60 19.30
C GLU A 172 -35.37 -18.73 18.22
N LEU A 173 -35.13 -19.95 17.72
CA LEU A 173 -34.18 -20.24 16.62
C LEU A 173 -34.68 -19.71 15.26
N ASP A 174 -35.96 -19.91 14.94
CA ASP A 174 -36.57 -19.34 13.74
C ASP A 174 -36.52 -17.79 13.76
N ALA A 175 -36.75 -17.17 14.93
CA ALA A 175 -36.67 -15.71 15.08
C ALA A 175 -35.24 -15.17 14.86
N LEU A 176 -34.21 -15.92 15.25
CA LEU A 176 -32.80 -15.55 15.05
C LEU A 176 -32.37 -15.72 13.57
N MET A 177 -32.89 -16.74 12.88
CA MET A 177 -32.63 -16.96 11.44
C MET A 177 -33.29 -15.89 10.56
N ASP A 178 -34.49 -15.41 10.92
CA ASP A 178 -35.16 -14.31 10.22
C ASP A 178 -34.42 -12.95 10.39
N GLU A 179 -33.64 -12.77 11.46
CA GLU A 179 -32.87 -11.53 11.69
C GLU A 179 -31.59 -11.46 10.82
N ASP A 180 -30.89 -12.59 10.59
CA ASP A 180 -29.66 -12.65 9.79
C ASP A 180 -29.92 -12.54 8.26
N ASP A 181 -31.08 -13.01 7.78
CA ASP A 181 -31.49 -12.86 6.38
C ASP A 181 -31.79 -11.40 5.99
N THR A 182 -32.10 -10.53 6.97
CA THR A 182 -32.28 -9.09 6.70
C THR A 182 -30.96 -8.29 6.60
N LEU A 183 -29.85 -8.85 7.09
CA LEU A 183 -28.50 -8.27 6.93
C LEU A 183 -27.81 -8.69 5.61
N GLY A 184 -28.36 -9.67 4.89
CA GLY A 184 -27.84 -10.20 3.62
C GLY A 184 -28.11 -9.35 2.36
N ILE A 185 -28.87 -8.25 2.43
CA ILE A 185 -29.27 -7.46 1.23
C ILE A 185 -28.31 -6.29 0.89
N TYR A 186 -27.29 -5.97 1.70
CA TYR A 186 -26.39 -4.83 1.43
C TYR A 186 -24.90 -5.15 1.56
N GLY A 187 -24.34 -6.10 0.81
CA GLY A 187 -22.91 -6.36 0.95
C GLY A 187 -22.11 -7.15 -0.07
N THR A 188 -22.67 -7.78 -1.11
CA THR A 188 -21.84 -8.57 -2.05
C THR A 188 -21.38 -7.74 -3.24
N VAL A 189 -20.15 -7.24 -3.11
CA VAL A 189 -19.29 -6.61 -4.12
C VAL A 189 -18.92 -7.52 -5.31
N ASP A 190 -19.64 -8.61 -5.53
CA ASP A 190 -19.32 -9.65 -6.53
C ASP A 190 -19.81 -9.29 -7.95
N GLY A 191 -20.62 -8.24 -8.10
CA GLY A 191 -21.21 -7.83 -9.39
C GLY A 191 -20.37 -6.89 -10.27
N ILE A 192 -19.24 -6.35 -9.78
CA ILE A 192 -18.51 -5.27 -10.49
C ILE A 192 -17.27 -5.79 -11.26
N LEU A 193 -16.83 -7.02 -11.05
CA LEU A 193 -15.51 -7.48 -11.53
C LEU A 193 -15.51 -8.31 -12.83
N SER A 194 -16.64 -8.49 -13.53
CA SER A 194 -16.69 -9.44 -14.65
C SER A 194 -16.17 -8.95 -16.01
N ASP A 195 -15.85 -7.67 -16.21
CA ASP A 195 -15.55 -7.14 -17.56
C ASP A 195 -14.11 -6.64 -17.80
N THR A 196 -13.13 -7.12 -17.02
CA THR A 196 -11.72 -6.95 -17.42
C THR A 196 -10.96 -8.25 -17.35
N ASN A 197 -10.77 -8.86 -18.53
CA ASN A 197 -9.94 -10.04 -18.75
C ASN A 197 -8.47 -9.75 -18.44
N VAL A 198 -8.10 -9.80 -17.16
CA VAL A 198 -6.72 -9.89 -16.68
C VAL A 198 -6.60 -11.25 -16.00
N SER A 199 -5.93 -12.20 -16.67
CA SER A 199 -5.54 -13.46 -16.04
C SER A 199 -4.51 -13.18 -14.95
N ILE A 200 -4.99 -13.10 -13.71
CA ILE A 200 -4.15 -13.15 -12.51
C ILE A 200 -3.95 -14.62 -12.17
N PRO A 201 -2.71 -15.16 -12.13
CA PRO A 201 -2.49 -16.50 -11.62
C PRO A 201 -2.93 -16.54 -10.15
N ASN A 202 -3.87 -17.44 -9.86
CA ASN A 202 -4.41 -17.78 -8.54
C ASN A 202 -3.44 -17.50 -7.38
N THR A 203 -3.53 -16.30 -6.80
CA THR A 203 -2.93 -15.96 -5.52
C THR A 203 -3.78 -16.59 -4.45
N THR A 204 -3.51 -17.86 -4.14
CA THR A 204 -3.91 -18.46 -2.87
C THR A 204 -3.31 -17.59 -1.78
N VAL A 205 -4.16 -16.79 -1.14
CA VAL A 205 -3.78 -15.96 0.00
C VAL A 205 -3.20 -16.89 1.07
N PRO A 206 -1.96 -16.68 1.52
CA PRO A 206 -1.38 -17.50 2.58
C PRO A 206 -2.23 -17.40 3.85
N SER A 207 -2.47 -18.53 4.51
CA SER A 207 -3.35 -18.68 5.67
C SER A 207 -3.05 -17.77 6.87
N TYR A 208 -1.93 -17.04 6.88
CA TYR A 208 -1.57 -16.09 7.93
C TYR A 208 -2.10 -14.65 7.67
N LEU A 209 -2.74 -14.40 6.52
CA LEU A 209 -3.35 -13.10 6.14
C LEU A 209 -4.88 -13.11 6.19
N SER A 210 -5.52 -14.25 6.44
CA SER A 210 -6.94 -14.31 6.78
C SER A 210 -7.12 -13.88 8.23
N ASN A 211 -7.96 -12.88 8.47
CA ASN A 211 -8.27 -12.28 9.77
C ASN A 211 -8.88 -13.29 10.77
N ASN A 212 -8.04 -14.15 11.34
CA ASN A 212 -8.23 -14.71 12.67
C ASN A 212 -6.99 -14.33 13.47
N VAL A 213 -7.06 -13.13 14.07
CA VAL A 213 -6.15 -12.79 15.16
C VAL A 213 -6.56 -13.73 16.31
N PRO A 214 -5.67 -14.62 16.80
CA PRO A 214 -5.95 -15.32 18.06
C PRO A 214 -6.04 -14.25 19.13
N ASP A 215 -7.15 -14.25 19.88
CA ASP A 215 -7.30 -13.35 21.02
C ASP A 215 -6.25 -13.78 22.06
N PHE A 216 -5.20 -12.99 22.22
CA PHE A 216 -4.30 -13.14 23.35
C PHE A 216 -5.08 -12.64 24.55
N ILE A 217 -5.59 -13.58 25.34
CA ILE A 217 -6.21 -13.29 26.63
C ILE A 217 -5.12 -12.70 27.54
N ASP A 218 -5.09 -11.37 27.65
CA ASP A 218 -4.65 -10.69 28.86
C ASP A 218 -5.78 -10.87 29.89
N GLU A 219 -5.74 -11.97 30.66
CA GLU A 219 -6.56 -12.08 31.87
C GLU A 219 -5.78 -11.43 33.02
N ASP A 220 -6.25 -10.23 33.36
CA ASP A 220 -5.82 -9.46 34.52
C ASP A 220 -5.89 -10.30 35.81
N GLY A 221 -4.80 -10.26 36.56
CA GLY A 221 -4.77 -10.82 37.91
C GLY A 221 -5.65 -10.04 38.88
N GLY A 222 -6.57 -10.73 39.56
CA GLY A 222 -7.21 -10.31 40.80
C GLY A 222 -7.96 -11.51 41.40
N GLU A 223 -7.95 -11.82 42.69
CA GLU A 223 -7.45 -11.19 43.91
C GLU A 223 -7.19 -12.32 44.93
N LEU A 224 -6.13 -12.25 45.72
CA LEU A 224 -6.07 -12.99 47.00
C LEU A 224 -6.43 -12.02 48.13
N GLN A 225 -7.72 -11.98 48.47
CA GLN A 225 -8.21 -11.46 49.73
C GLN A 225 -7.61 -12.31 50.87
N LYS A 226 -6.69 -11.73 51.65
CA LYS A 226 -6.30 -12.26 52.95
C LYS A 226 -7.32 -11.78 53.99
N THR A 227 -8.28 -12.63 54.30
CA THR A 227 -8.97 -12.62 55.59
C THR A 227 -8.13 -13.37 56.61
N GLU A 228 -7.47 -12.67 57.52
CA GLU A 228 -7.17 -13.20 58.86
C GLU A 228 -7.53 -12.13 59.89
N GLU A 229 -8.66 -12.40 60.55
CA GLU A 229 -9.15 -11.77 61.76
C GLU A 229 -8.43 -12.44 62.95
N GLY A 230 -7.82 -11.65 63.86
CA GLY A 230 -7.06 -12.24 64.97
C GLY A 230 -6.43 -11.24 65.95
N ALA A 231 -7.24 -10.82 66.91
CA ALA A 231 -6.97 -9.90 68.01
C ALA A 231 -5.65 -10.05 68.81
N LYS A 232 -5.12 -8.89 69.23
CA LYS A 232 -4.61 -8.49 70.57
C LYS A 232 -3.88 -9.55 71.44
N LYS A 233 -2.65 -9.21 71.86
CA LYS A 233 -2.14 -9.14 73.27
C LYS A 233 -0.65 -8.73 73.23
N GLU A 234 -0.27 -7.57 73.78
CA GLU A 234 0.44 -7.45 75.07
C GLU A 234 1.49 -8.55 75.31
N ALA A 235 2.78 -8.19 75.39
CA ALA A 235 3.48 -8.09 76.68
C ALA A 235 5.00 -7.87 76.51
N VAL A 236 5.53 -7.04 77.42
CA VAL A 236 6.92 -6.87 77.90
C VAL A 236 7.90 -6.08 77.03
#